data_AF-A0A5Q4F5N8-F1
#
_entry.id   AF-A0A5Q4F5N8-F1
#
_cell.length_a   1.000
_cell.length_b   1.000
_cell.length_c   1.000
_cell.angle_alpha   90.00
_cell.angle_beta   90.00
_cell.angle_gamma   90.00
#
_symmetry.space_group_name_H-M   'P 1'
#
loop_
_entity.id
_entity.type
_entity.pdbx_description
1 polymer ?
#
loop_
_entity_poly.entity_id
_entity_poly.type
_entity_poly.pdbx_seq_one_letter_code
_entity_poly.pdbx_strand_id
1 'polypeptide(L)'
;QEWGGIIRHGAKLLYAFCEATVPKVTVITRKAYGGAYDVMNSKHIRADYNIAWPTAEIAVMGVKGAVEIIFRKEIAEAKDPQKKMAELESKYEEHFANPWRAAERGYVDDVVYPSETRQKLIRALNVVQSKADHVPRKKHDNMPL
;
A
#
# COMPACT_ATOMS: atom_id res chain seq x y z
N GLN A 1 21.65 -1.36 -5.28
CA GLN A 1 20.79 -0.54 -4.41
C GLN A 1 21.14 -0.73 -2.94
N GLU A 2 21.27 -1.97 -2.46
CA GLU A 2 21.70 -2.28 -1.08
C GLU A 2 22.98 -1.55 -0.65
N TRP A 3 24.08 -1.72 -1.40
CA TRP A 3 25.36 -1.03 -1.14
C TRP A 3 25.29 0.51 -1.30
N GLY A 4 24.25 1.02 -1.98
CA GLY A 4 23.96 2.45 -2.05
C GLY A 4 23.17 2.97 -0.84
N GLY A 5 22.85 2.11 0.12
CA GLY A 5 22.10 2.45 1.33
C GLY A 5 20.61 2.64 1.08
N ILE A 6 19.96 1.80 0.26
CA ILE A 6 18.52 1.93 0.00
C ILE A 6 17.67 1.90 1.28
N ILE A 7 18.10 1.19 2.32
CA ILE A 7 17.43 1.16 3.63
C ILE A 7 17.34 2.57 4.23
N ARG A 8 18.49 3.26 4.37
CA ARG A 8 18.52 4.63 4.92
C ARG A 8 17.82 5.64 4.01
N HIS A 9 17.91 5.48 2.69
CA HIS A 9 17.24 6.39 1.75
C HIS A 9 15.72 6.19 1.72
N GLY A 10 15.24 4.95 1.68
CA GLY A 10 13.81 4.63 1.69
C GLY A 10 13.13 5.06 2.99
N ALA A 11 13.83 4.93 4.12
CA ALA A 11 13.33 5.39 5.41
C ALA A 11 13.07 6.91 5.46
N LYS A 12 13.73 7.73 4.63
CA LYS A 12 13.47 9.18 4.55
C LYS A 12 12.05 9.49 4.08
N LEU A 13 11.54 8.76 3.08
CA LEU A 13 10.18 8.98 2.58
C LEU A 13 9.13 8.58 3.62
N LEU A 14 9.35 7.44 4.29
CA LEU A 14 8.53 7.00 5.41
C LEU A 14 8.51 8.05 6.52
N TYR A 15 9.70 8.53 6.89
CA TYR A 15 9.87 9.55 7.92
C TYR A 15 9.10 10.82 7.57
N ALA A 16 9.27 11.34 6.35
CA ALA A 16 8.60 12.55 5.88
C ALA A 16 7.07 12.43 5.95
N PHE A 17 6.48 11.30 5.54
CA PHE A 17 5.02 11.11 5.63
C PHE A 17 4.54 10.95 7.08
N CYS A 18 5.28 10.25 7.93
CA CYS A 18 4.94 10.08 9.34
C CYS A 18 4.99 11.39 10.13
N GLU A 19 5.93 12.27 9.79
CA GLU A 19 6.11 13.58 10.44
C GLU A 19 5.13 14.64 9.93
N ALA A 20 4.79 14.61 8.65
CA ALA A 20 3.90 15.60 8.04
C ALA A 20 2.52 15.67 8.73
N THR A 21 2.13 16.87 9.18
CA THR A 21 0.84 17.17 9.82
C THR A 21 -0.17 17.81 8.87
N VAL A 22 0.25 18.16 7.65
CA VAL A 22 -0.63 18.69 6.60
C VAL A 22 -1.71 17.66 6.22
N PRO A 23 -2.78 18.09 5.53
CA PRO A 23 -3.68 17.19 4.81
C PRO A 23 -2.93 16.23 3.87
N LYS A 24 -3.16 14.93 4.02
CA LYS A 24 -2.53 13.85 3.26
C LYS A 24 -3.60 12.94 2.67
N VAL A 25 -3.67 12.93 1.34
CA VAL A 25 -4.64 12.12 0.58
C VAL A 25 -3.91 11.21 -0.41
N THR A 26 -4.35 9.97 -0.53
CA THR A 26 -3.73 8.95 -1.41
C THR A 26 -4.74 8.36 -2.37
N VAL A 27 -4.33 8.17 -3.62
CA VAL A 27 -5.08 7.43 -4.65
C VAL A 27 -4.24 6.26 -5.12
N ILE A 28 -4.68 5.04 -4.83
CA ILE A 28 -4.03 3.82 -5.31
C ILE A 28 -4.65 3.45 -6.66
N THR A 29 -3.89 3.63 -7.73
CA THR A 29 -4.39 3.42 -9.11
C THR A 29 -4.18 2.00 -9.60
N ARG A 30 -3.10 1.35 -9.17
CA ARG A 30 -2.74 -0.03 -9.58
C ARG A 30 -1.96 -0.74 -8.47
N LYS A 31 -0.70 -1.12 -8.72
CA LYS A 31 0.12 -1.95 -7.83
C LYS A 31 0.58 -1.19 -6.60
N ALA A 32 0.33 -1.76 -5.43
CA ALA A 32 0.81 -1.28 -4.15
C ALA A 32 1.22 -2.48 -3.30
N TYR A 33 2.52 -2.80 -3.31
CA TYR A 33 3.02 -4.02 -2.70
C TYR A 33 4.00 -3.77 -1.55
N GLY A 34 3.81 -4.53 -0.47
CA GLY A 34 4.73 -4.62 0.67
C GLY A 34 5.11 -3.26 1.26
N GLY A 35 6.38 -3.11 1.65
CA GLY A 35 6.85 -1.87 2.27
C GLY A 35 6.71 -0.64 1.37
N ALA A 36 6.69 -0.79 0.04
CA ALA A 36 6.46 0.34 -0.85
C ALA A 36 5.03 0.88 -0.74
N TYR A 37 4.03 0.02 -0.52
CA TYR A 37 2.67 0.46 -0.21
C TYR A 37 2.64 1.26 1.10
N ASP A 38 3.26 0.74 2.16
CA ASP A 38 3.26 1.39 3.47
C ASP A 38 3.87 2.79 3.41
N VAL A 39 5.03 2.89 2.73
CA VAL A 39 5.82 4.13 2.59
C VAL A 39 5.12 5.17 1.70
N MET A 40 4.25 4.76 0.78
CA MET A 40 3.52 5.65 -0.13
C MET A 40 2.25 6.24 0.51
N ASN A 41 2.38 6.84 1.70
CA ASN A 41 1.29 7.49 2.43
C ASN A 41 0.09 6.55 2.67
N SER A 42 0.36 5.36 3.21
CA SER A 42 -0.67 4.42 3.63
C SER A 42 -1.45 4.92 4.85
N LYS A 43 -2.63 4.34 5.10
CA LYS A 43 -3.44 4.65 6.28
C LYS A 43 -2.70 4.33 7.58
N HIS A 44 -1.82 3.32 7.54
CA HIS A 44 -0.98 2.91 8.67
C HIS A 44 -0.02 4.00 9.15
N ILE A 45 0.33 4.96 8.28
CA ILE A 45 1.24 6.07 8.59
C ILE A 45 0.54 7.42 8.61
N ARG A 46 -0.72 7.43 9.06
CA ARG A 46 -1.53 8.63 9.34
C ARG A 46 -1.93 9.40 8.08
N ALA A 47 -2.15 8.72 6.96
CA ALA A 47 -2.85 9.34 5.84
C ALA A 47 -4.31 9.62 6.23
N ASP A 48 -4.83 10.79 5.84
CA ASP A 48 -6.16 11.22 6.26
C ASP A 48 -7.24 10.52 5.44
N TYR A 49 -7.04 10.43 4.13
CA TYR A 49 -7.99 9.84 3.19
C TYR A 49 -7.29 9.05 2.08
N ASN A 50 -7.59 7.76 2.01
CA ASN A 50 -7.02 6.83 1.05
C ASN A 50 -8.13 6.21 0.22
N ILE A 51 -8.06 6.34 -1.10
CA ILE A 51 -8.97 5.66 -2.03
C ILE A 51 -8.21 4.77 -2.98
N ALA A 52 -8.88 3.75 -3.49
CA ALA A 52 -8.34 2.86 -4.49
C ALA A 52 -9.23 2.84 -5.73
N TRP A 53 -8.64 2.60 -6.89
CA TRP A 53 -9.38 2.22 -8.09
C TRP A 53 -9.71 0.72 -8.07
N PRO A 54 -10.72 0.25 -8.83
CA PRO A 54 -10.96 -1.18 -9.01
C PRO A 54 -9.75 -1.95 -9.56
N THR A 55 -8.86 -1.26 -10.27
CA THR A 55 -7.61 -1.79 -10.82
C THR A 55 -6.46 -1.87 -9.80
N ALA A 56 -6.69 -1.46 -8.56
CA ALA A 56 -5.66 -1.48 -7.53
C ALA A 56 -5.39 -2.89 -7.02
N GLU A 57 -4.12 -3.22 -6.89
CA GLU A 57 -3.64 -4.51 -6.39
C GLU A 57 -2.85 -4.23 -5.10
N ILE A 58 -3.45 -4.50 -3.95
CA ILE A 58 -2.86 -4.21 -2.64
C ILE A 58 -2.48 -5.54 -1.96
N ALA A 59 -1.18 -5.83 -1.90
CA ALA A 59 -0.69 -7.13 -1.42
C ALA A 59 0.63 -7.01 -0.65
N VAL A 60 0.99 -8.04 0.12
CA VAL A 60 2.26 -8.07 0.88
C VAL A 60 3.46 -8.17 -0.06
N MET A 61 3.33 -8.87 -1.18
CA MET A 61 4.32 -8.99 -2.25
C MET A 61 3.63 -9.37 -3.56
N GLY A 62 4.39 -9.45 -4.66
CA GLY A 62 3.85 -9.90 -5.94
C GLY A 62 3.32 -11.33 -5.88
N VAL A 63 2.23 -11.60 -6.62
CA VAL A 63 1.48 -12.87 -6.62
C VAL A 63 2.38 -14.08 -6.78
N LYS A 64 3.23 -14.09 -7.81
CA LYS A 64 4.18 -15.18 -8.07
C LYS A 64 5.07 -15.49 -6.87
N GLY A 65 5.72 -14.47 -6.30
CA GLY A 65 6.60 -14.63 -5.15
C GLY A 65 5.85 -15.14 -3.91
N ALA A 66 4.63 -14.66 -3.69
CA ALA A 66 3.79 -15.15 -2.60
C ALA A 66 3.44 -16.63 -2.76
N VAL A 67 3.04 -17.04 -3.98
CA VAL A 67 2.66 -18.42 -4.27
C VAL A 67 3.84 -19.37 -4.16
N GLU A 68 5.02 -19.00 -4.67
CA GLU A 68 6.24 -19.80 -4.58
C GLU A 68 6.65 -20.10 -3.13
N ILE A 69 6.40 -19.15 -2.22
CA ILE A 69 6.73 -19.29 -0.80
C ILE A 69 5.64 -20.07 -0.05
N ILE A 70 4.37 -19.67 -0.21
CA ILE A 70 3.25 -20.22 0.56
C ILE A 70 2.96 -21.67 0.16
N PHE A 71 2.95 -21.95 -1.14
CA PHE A 71 2.55 -23.24 -1.68
C PHE A 71 3.75 -24.08 -2.15
N ARG A 72 4.97 -23.76 -1.68
CA ARG A 72 6.22 -24.42 -2.10
C ARG A 72 6.14 -25.94 -2.13
N LYS A 73 5.58 -26.54 -1.07
CA LYS A 73 5.44 -28.01 -0.96
C LYS A 73 4.40 -28.56 -1.94
N GLU A 74 3.22 -27.94 -2.00
CA GLU A 74 2.14 -28.36 -2.88
C GLU A 74 2.53 -28.30 -4.37
N ILE A 75 3.32 -27.30 -4.76
CA ILE A 75 3.87 -27.18 -6.12
C ILE A 75 4.91 -28.27 -6.38
N ALA A 76 5.82 -28.51 -5.42
CA ALA A 76 6.88 -29.51 -5.57
C ALA A 76 6.36 -30.96 -5.64
N GLU A 77 5.24 -31.24 -4.95
CA GLU A 77 4.61 -32.57 -4.91
C GLU A 77 3.59 -32.77 -6.05
N ALA A 78 3.30 -31.74 -6.84
CA ALA A 78 2.35 -31.83 -7.95
C ALA A 78 2.91 -32.65 -9.12
N LYS A 79 2.02 -33.39 -9.80
CA LYS A 79 2.35 -34.11 -11.04
C LYS A 79 2.82 -33.18 -12.16
N ASP A 80 2.28 -31.96 -12.18
CA ASP A 80 2.69 -30.88 -13.08
C ASP A 80 2.86 -29.59 -12.25
N PRO A 81 4.08 -29.31 -11.77
CA PRO A 81 4.37 -28.14 -10.96
C PRO A 81 4.07 -26.82 -11.66
N GLN A 82 4.28 -26.73 -12.99
CA GLN A 82 4.05 -25.50 -13.74
C GLN A 82 2.56 -25.20 -13.85
N LYS A 83 1.75 -26.20 -14.19
CA LYS A 83 0.30 -26.05 -14.22
C LYS A 83 -0.25 -25.72 -12.84
N LYS A 84 0.24 -26.40 -11.79
CA LYS A 84 -0.18 -26.15 -10.41
C LYS A 84 0.17 -24.73 -9.95
N MET A 85 1.35 -24.25 -10.30
CA MET A 85 1.79 -22.88 -10.03
C MET A 85 0.83 -21.87 -10.66
N ALA A 86 0.53 -22.00 -11.95
CA ALA A 86 -0.35 -21.07 -12.66
C ALA A 86 -1.78 -21.06 -12.07
N GLU A 87 -2.32 -22.23 -11.69
CA GLU A 87 -3.61 -22.33 -11.01
C GLU A 87 -3.63 -21.60 -9.66
N LEU A 88 -2.55 -21.74 -8.87
CA LEU A 88 -2.43 -21.09 -7.56
C LEU A 88 -2.20 -19.58 -7.69
N GLU A 89 -1.43 -19.13 -8.68
CA GLU A 89 -1.25 -17.72 -9.00
C GLU A 89 -2.59 -17.06 -9.33
N SER A 90 -3.38 -17.66 -10.23
CA SER A 90 -4.69 -17.11 -10.62
C SER A 90 -5.64 -17.02 -9.42
N LYS A 91 -5.69 -18.06 -8.56
CA LYS A 91 -6.50 -18.02 -7.34
C LYS A 91 -6.02 -16.97 -6.33
N TYR A 92 -4.71 -16.82 -6.19
CA TYR A 92 -4.14 -15.85 -5.26
C TYR A 92 -4.40 -14.43 -5.73
N GLU A 93 -4.28 -14.17 -7.04
CA GLU A 93 -4.60 -12.89 -7.66
C GLU A 93 -6.07 -12.51 -7.43
N GLU A 94 -7.00 -13.43 -7.72
CA GLU A 94 -8.43 -13.22 -7.52
C GLU A 94 -8.78 -12.89 -6.07
N HIS A 95 -8.19 -13.62 -5.11
CA HIS A 95 -8.52 -13.46 -3.70
C HIS A 95 -7.80 -12.31 -3.00
N PHE A 96 -6.56 -12.00 -3.37
CA PHE A 96 -5.69 -11.12 -2.59
C PHE A 96 -5.17 -9.91 -3.35
N ALA A 97 -5.06 -9.95 -4.68
CA ALA A 97 -4.55 -8.83 -5.47
C ALA A 97 -5.69 -7.91 -5.94
N ASN A 98 -6.57 -7.51 -5.01
CA ASN A 98 -7.69 -6.62 -5.29
C ASN A 98 -7.85 -5.60 -4.14
N PRO A 99 -8.56 -4.48 -4.35
CA PRO A 99 -8.65 -3.44 -3.32
C PRO A 99 -9.67 -3.76 -2.22
N TRP A 100 -10.55 -4.74 -2.44
CA TRP A 100 -11.71 -5.00 -1.60
C TRP A 100 -11.30 -5.51 -0.22
N ARG A 101 -10.31 -6.38 -0.13
CA ARG A 101 -9.77 -6.81 1.17
C ARG A 101 -9.18 -5.67 2.00
N ALA A 102 -8.55 -4.70 1.35
CA ALA A 102 -8.01 -3.53 2.03
C ALA A 102 -9.14 -2.60 2.51
N ALA A 103 -10.20 -2.47 1.70
CA ALA A 103 -11.40 -1.71 2.05
C ALA A 103 -12.19 -2.35 3.22
N GLU A 104 -12.37 -3.67 3.21
CA GLU A 104 -13.02 -4.43 4.31
C GLU A 104 -12.35 -4.22 5.67
N ARG A 105 -11.02 -3.98 5.65
CA ARG A 105 -10.22 -3.72 6.86
C ARG A 105 -10.13 -2.23 7.21
N GLY A 106 -10.69 -1.35 6.40
CA GLY A 106 -10.59 0.10 6.57
C GLY A 106 -9.19 0.68 6.29
N TYR A 107 -8.34 -0.05 5.57
CA TYR A 107 -7.02 0.44 5.15
C TYR A 107 -7.14 1.40 3.95
N VAL A 108 -8.23 1.28 3.22
CA VAL A 108 -8.68 2.21 2.19
C VAL A 108 -10.10 2.63 2.58
N ASP A 109 -10.39 3.93 2.47
CA ASP A 109 -11.68 4.52 2.86
C ASP A 109 -12.78 4.23 1.84
N ASP A 110 -12.45 4.09 0.56
CA ASP A 110 -13.41 3.78 -0.51
C ASP A 110 -12.71 3.20 -1.76
N VAL A 111 -13.46 2.43 -2.56
CA VAL A 111 -13.04 1.99 -3.89
C VAL A 111 -13.91 2.69 -4.92
N VAL A 112 -13.30 3.55 -5.73
CA VAL A 112 -14.02 4.49 -6.60
C VAL A 112 -13.61 4.35 -8.05
N TYR A 113 -14.49 4.69 -8.98
CA TYR A 113 -14.12 4.70 -10.39
C TYR A 113 -13.05 5.76 -10.68
N PRO A 114 -12.13 5.51 -11.63
CA PRO A 114 -11.09 6.47 -11.98
C PRO A 114 -11.62 7.88 -12.29
N SER A 115 -12.78 7.97 -12.95
CA SER A 115 -13.47 9.23 -13.27
C SER A 115 -13.94 10.03 -12.04
N GLU A 116 -14.15 9.38 -10.91
CA GLU A 116 -14.64 10.01 -9.67
C GLU A 116 -13.51 10.62 -8.83
N THR A 117 -12.25 10.30 -9.15
CA THR A 117 -11.07 10.69 -8.38
C THR A 117 -11.06 12.18 -8.04
N ARG A 118 -11.27 13.05 -9.05
CA ARG A 118 -11.27 14.51 -8.86
C ARG A 118 -12.32 14.94 -7.83
N GLN A 119 -13.55 14.46 -7.95
CA GLN A 119 -14.64 14.82 -7.05
C GLN A 119 -14.38 14.34 -5.63
N LYS A 120 -13.86 13.11 -5.47
CA LYS A 120 -13.52 12.54 -4.17
C LYS A 120 -12.39 13.32 -3.49
N LEU A 121 -11.34 13.69 -4.22
CA LEU A 121 -10.23 14.49 -3.70
C LEU A 121 -10.66 15.90 -3.26
N ILE A 122 -11.48 16.60 -4.06
CA ILE A 122 -12.00 17.93 -3.69
C ILE A 122 -12.78 17.84 -2.37
N ARG A 123 -13.68 16.84 -2.25
CA ARG A 123 -14.46 16.64 -1.02
C ARG A 123 -13.57 16.33 0.18
N ALA A 124 -12.60 15.43 0.01
CA ALA A 124 -11.66 15.08 1.06
C ALA A 124 -10.89 16.32 1.55
N LEU A 125 -10.29 17.08 0.64
CA LEU A 125 -9.54 18.29 0.97
C LEU A 125 -10.41 19.34 1.68
N ASN A 126 -11.67 19.52 1.26
CA ASN A 126 -12.60 20.42 1.95
C ASN A 126 -12.90 19.99 3.40
N VAL A 127 -12.91 18.69 3.68
CA VAL A 127 -13.10 18.16 5.04
C VAL A 127 -11.84 18.33 5.88
N VAL A 128 -10.67 18.04 5.31
CA VAL A 128 -9.40 18.04 6.05
C VAL A 128 -8.66 19.38 6.03
N GLN A 129 -9.17 20.41 5.37
CA GLN A 129 -8.51 21.73 5.29
C GLN A 129 -8.25 22.38 6.65
N SER A 130 -9.08 22.08 7.66
CA SER A 130 -8.94 22.58 9.02
C SER A 130 -8.25 21.58 9.96
N LYS A 131 -7.54 20.58 9.41
CA LYS A 131 -6.79 19.60 10.19
C LYS A 131 -5.75 20.33 11.06
N ALA A 132 -5.81 20.08 12.36
CA ALA A 132 -4.77 20.46 13.31
C ALA A 132 -4.25 19.17 13.96
N ASP A 133 -2.96 18.90 13.80
CA ASP A 133 -2.30 17.71 14.33
C ASP A 133 -0.96 18.12 14.94
N HIS A 134 -0.55 17.42 15.98
CA HIS A 134 0.65 17.75 16.75
C HIS A 134 1.61 16.56 16.80
N VAL A 135 2.90 16.88 16.78
CA VAL A 135 3.97 15.90 17.01
C VAL A 135 4.50 16.05 18.43
N PRO A 136 5.05 14.98 19.05
CA PRO A 136 5.65 15.07 20.38
C PRO A 136 6.69 16.18 20.47
N ARG A 137 6.72 16.89 21.61
CA ARG A 137 7.66 17.99 21.85
C ARG A 137 9.10 17.46 21.83
N LYS A 138 9.93 18.00 20.93
CA LYS A 138 11.33 17.65 20.73
C LYS A 138 12.13 18.91 20.37
N LYS A 139 13.46 18.90 20.54
CA LYS A 139 14.32 20.01 20.05
C LYS A 139 14.32 20.05 18.52
N HIS A 140 14.53 18.88 17.94
CA HIS A 140 14.43 18.56 16.52
C HIS A 140 14.28 17.03 16.43
N ASP A 141 14.06 16.52 15.23
CA ASP A 141 14.07 15.09 14.96
C ASP A 141 15.47 14.52 14.65
N ASN A 142 15.51 13.25 14.27
CA ASN A 142 16.70 12.56 13.80
C ASN A 142 16.37 11.71 12.56
N MET A 143 15.93 12.38 11.49
CA MET A 143 15.69 11.72 10.20
C MET A 143 16.95 10.98 9.70
N PRO A 144 16.81 9.79 9.08
CA PRO A 144 17.92 9.12 8.41
C PRO A 144 18.62 10.02 7.38
N LEU A 145 19.96 9.96 7.28
CA LEU A 145 20.79 10.78 6.39
C LEU A 145 21.51 9.98 5.28
#